data_AF-A0A0C3SK12-F1
#
_entry.id   AF-A0A0C3SK12-F1
#
_cell.length_a   1.000
_cell.length_b   1.000
_cell.length_c   1.000
_cell.angle_alpha   90.00
_cell.angle_beta   90.00
_cell.angle_gamma   90.00
#
_symmetry.space_group_name_H-M   'P 1'
#
loop_
_entity.id
_entity.type
_entity.pdbx_description
1 polymer ?
#
loop_
_entity_poly.entity_id
_entity_poly.type
_entity_poly.pdbx_seq_one_letter_code
_entity_poly.pdbx_strand_id
1 'polypeptide(L)'
;MPLVEEAVNSLGWVVSRDEKQTDWDLFWTDTSVSEERVMRLKRFQKINHFAGMNILARKVGMAKVLRRMGLKLPEHFSFMPQTWLLPSEASELKMQSRKQEQKWLIVKPDNGSQGKGIFLTDDSDKACCVSPAGVAQEYIERPFLIDGEDEGEEAGEVCGCVEGGEAGEGKGRSDT
;
A
#
# COMPACT_ATOMS: atom_id res chain seq x y z
N MET A 1 -6.95 -20.54 14.10
CA MET A 1 -7.84 -19.50 13.51
C MET A 1 -9.28 -19.86 13.82
N PRO A 2 -9.94 -19.22 14.80
CA PRO A 2 -11.24 -19.68 15.32
C PRO A 2 -12.32 -19.86 14.24
N LEU A 3 -12.49 -18.87 13.36
CA LEU A 3 -13.50 -18.92 12.29
C LEU A 3 -13.20 -20.00 11.23
N VAL A 4 -11.93 -20.13 10.84
CA VAL A 4 -11.52 -21.18 9.88
C VAL A 4 -11.72 -22.56 10.50
N GLU A 5 -11.36 -22.73 11.78
CA GLU A 5 -11.55 -23.97 12.52
C GLU A 5 -13.02 -24.33 12.66
N GLU A 6 -13.88 -23.37 12.97
CA GLU A 6 -15.33 -23.56 13.00
C GLU A 6 -15.87 -24.02 11.64
N ALA A 7 -15.48 -23.34 10.55
CA ALA A 7 -15.91 -23.68 9.21
C ALA A 7 -15.50 -25.10 8.80
N VAL A 8 -14.23 -25.48 9.00
CA VAL A 8 -13.75 -26.82 8.62
C VAL A 8 -14.37 -27.92 9.49
N ASN A 9 -14.59 -27.66 10.79
CA ASN A 9 -15.29 -28.60 11.68
C ASN A 9 -16.74 -28.81 11.25
N SER A 10 -17.45 -27.73 10.86
CA SER A 10 -18.83 -27.82 10.37
C SER A 10 -18.95 -28.64 9.08
N LEU A 11 -17.88 -28.72 8.30
CA LEU A 11 -17.77 -29.47 7.07
C LEU A 11 -17.22 -30.89 7.27
N GLY A 12 -16.94 -31.31 8.51
CA GLY A 12 -16.47 -32.66 8.85
C GLY A 12 -14.99 -32.92 8.53
N TRP A 13 -14.18 -31.88 8.34
CA TRP A 13 -12.74 -32.04 8.09
C TRP A 13 -12.00 -32.38 9.37
N VAL A 14 -10.95 -33.20 9.24
CA VAL A 14 -10.02 -33.49 10.33
C VAL A 14 -8.88 -32.48 10.31
N VAL A 15 -8.79 -31.66 11.35
CA VAL A 15 -7.75 -30.63 11.46
C VAL A 15 -6.44 -31.24 11.95
N SER A 16 -5.35 -31.01 11.21
CA SER A 16 -3.99 -31.27 11.67
C SER A 16 -3.22 -29.96 11.80
N ARG A 17 -2.42 -29.84 12.86
CA ARG A 17 -1.50 -28.71 13.12
C ARG A 17 -0.03 -29.11 12.95
N ASP A 18 0.23 -30.33 12.51
CA ASP A 18 1.60 -30.81 12.29
C ASP A 18 2.14 -30.29 10.95
N GLU A 19 3.05 -29.33 11.00
CA GLU A 19 3.70 -28.77 9.81
C GLU A 19 4.54 -29.79 9.04
N LYS A 20 4.95 -30.90 9.67
CA LYS A 20 5.72 -31.98 9.03
C LYS A 20 4.83 -32.96 8.28
N GLN A 21 3.52 -32.92 8.51
CA GLN A 21 2.58 -33.79 7.80
C GLN A 21 2.55 -33.40 6.31
N THR A 22 2.80 -34.39 5.46
CA THR A 22 2.81 -34.20 3.99
C THR A 22 1.60 -34.84 3.30
N ASP A 23 0.82 -35.62 4.04
CA ASP A 23 -0.39 -36.26 3.56
C ASP A 23 -1.61 -35.54 4.13
N TRP A 24 -2.15 -34.65 3.33
CA TRP A 24 -3.30 -33.78 3.62
C TRP A 24 -3.96 -33.43 2.29
N ASP A 25 -5.26 -33.12 2.30
CA ASP A 25 -6.01 -32.73 1.11
C ASP A 25 -6.08 -31.20 0.92
N LEU A 26 -6.16 -30.45 2.02
CA LEU A 26 -6.21 -28.99 2.05
C LEU A 26 -5.18 -28.41 3.02
N PHE A 27 -4.35 -27.48 2.54
CA PHE A 27 -3.45 -26.68 3.36
C PHE A 27 -3.92 -25.23 3.37
N TRP A 28 -4.19 -24.71 4.56
CA TRP A 28 -4.68 -23.36 4.76
C TRP A 28 -3.67 -22.55 5.58
N THR A 29 -3.25 -21.40 5.05
CA THR A 29 -2.33 -20.47 5.73
C THR A 29 -2.72 -19.02 5.48
N ASP A 30 -2.52 -18.19 6.50
CA ASP A 30 -2.65 -16.73 6.47
C ASP A 30 -1.37 -16.05 5.94
N THR A 31 -0.23 -16.72 6.08
CA THR A 31 1.05 -16.22 5.61
C THR A 31 1.30 -16.51 4.13
N SER A 32 2.24 -15.77 3.56
CA SER A 32 2.70 -15.96 2.18
C SER A 32 3.25 -17.37 1.95
N VAL A 33 2.89 -17.95 0.80
CA VAL A 33 3.37 -19.25 0.35
C VAL A 33 4.47 -19.08 -0.69
N SER A 34 5.56 -19.85 -0.57
CA SER A 34 6.60 -19.89 -1.61
C SER A 34 6.10 -20.61 -2.87
N GLU A 35 6.55 -20.14 -4.03
CA GLU A 35 6.22 -20.80 -5.31
C GLU A 35 6.66 -22.27 -5.32
N GLU A 36 7.83 -22.57 -4.76
CA GLU A 36 8.34 -23.93 -4.62
C GLU A 36 7.35 -24.86 -3.90
N ARG A 37 6.69 -24.37 -2.83
CA ARG A 37 5.68 -25.16 -2.12
C ARG A 37 4.49 -25.48 -3.02
N VAL A 38 4.00 -24.49 -3.77
CA VAL A 38 2.89 -24.67 -4.71
C VAL A 38 3.27 -25.66 -5.82
N MET A 39 4.49 -25.58 -6.32
CA MET A 39 4.99 -26.49 -7.36
C MET A 39 5.15 -27.94 -6.88
N ARG A 40 5.30 -28.16 -5.57
CA ARG A 40 5.46 -29.49 -4.96
C ARG A 40 4.15 -30.18 -4.59
N LEU A 41 3.00 -29.55 -4.84
CA LEU A 41 1.69 -30.12 -4.52
C LEU A 41 1.42 -31.41 -5.32
N LYS A 42 0.87 -32.42 -4.65
CA LYS A 42 0.30 -33.59 -5.32
C LYS A 42 -0.99 -33.19 -6.05
N ARG A 43 -1.41 -33.96 -7.06
CA ARG A 43 -2.59 -33.65 -7.89
C ARG A 43 -3.90 -33.43 -7.11
N PHE A 44 -4.07 -34.12 -5.98
CA PHE A 44 -5.24 -34.01 -5.13
C PHE A 44 -5.15 -32.86 -4.12
N GLN A 45 -3.94 -32.37 -3.83
CA GLN A 45 -3.70 -31.35 -2.81
C GLN A 45 -4.15 -29.97 -3.26
N LYS A 46 -4.79 -29.25 -2.33
CA LYS A 46 -5.26 -27.87 -2.52
C LYS A 46 -4.63 -26.95 -1.49
N ILE A 47 -4.35 -25.72 -1.91
CA ILE A 47 -3.82 -24.65 -1.06
C ILE A 47 -4.60 -23.37 -1.34
N ASN A 48 -4.80 -22.53 -0.32
CA ASN A 48 -5.54 -21.27 -0.44
C ASN A 48 -4.73 -20.10 -1.06
N HIS A 49 -3.64 -20.39 -1.77
CA HIS A 49 -2.76 -19.40 -2.40
C HIS A 49 -2.43 -19.78 -3.84
N PHE A 50 -2.44 -18.79 -4.74
CA PHE A 50 -1.93 -18.95 -6.10
C PHE A 50 -0.44 -18.58 -6.16
N ALA A 51 0.35 -19.35 -6.90
CA ALA A 51 1.74 -19.00 -7.20
C ALA A 51 1.79 -17.65 -7.94
N GLY A 52 2.75 -16.79 -7.60
CA GLY A 52 2.93 -15.47 -8.21
C GLY A 52 1.91 -14.40 -7.80
N MET A 53 0.99 -14.67 -6.86
CA MET A 53 -0.01 -13.70 -6.41
C MET A 53 0.61 -12.43 -5.80
N ASN A 54 1.83 -12.52 -5.28
CA ASN A 54 2.62 -11.39 -4.79
C ASN A 54 2.81 -10.28 -5.84
N ILE A 55 2.74 -10.59 -7.14
CA ILE A 55 2.81 -9.59 -8.20
C ILE A 55 1.62 -8.62 -8.13
N LEU A 56 0.42 -9.11 -7.79
CA LEU A 56 -0.79 -8.30 -7.70
C LEU A 56 -1.08 -7.84 -6.26
N ALA A 57 -0.70 -8.62 -5.27
CA ALA A 57 -0.96 -8.32 -3.86
C ALA A 57 0.01 -7.29 -3.26
N ARG A 58 1.14 -7.01 -3.91
CA ARG A 58 2.11 -5.98 -3.49
C ARG A 58 1.91 -4.69 -4.27
N LYS A 59 2.06 -3.55 -3.61
CA LYS A 59 1.74 -2.23 -4.17
C LYS A 59 2.63 -1.90 -5.38
N VAL A 60 3.93 -2.17 -5.29
CA VAL A 60 4.90 -1.97 -6.37
C VAL A 60 4.60 -2.90 -7.55
N GLY A 61 4.29 -4.17 -7.28
CA GLY A 61 3.93 -5.14 -8.31
C GLY A 61 2.65 -4.73 -9.05
N MET A 62 1.61 -4.39 -8.28
CA MET A 62 0.33 -3.94 -8.79
C MET A 62 0.48 -2.67 -9.63
N ALA A 63 1.21 -1.67 -9.13
CA ALA A 63 1.47 -0.42 -9.86
C ALA A 63 2.16 -0.68 -11.21
N LYS A 64 3.15 -1.60 -11.26
CA LYS A 64 3.81 -2.00 -12.51
C LYS A 64 2.84 -2.65 -13.50
N VAL A 65 1.98 -3.57 -13.03
CA VAL A 65 1.00 -4.25 -13.88
C VAL A 65 -0.03 -3.26 -14.41
N LEU A 66 -0.63 -2.45 -13.53
CA LEU A 66 -1.67 -1.49 -13.91
C LEU A 66 -1.13 -0.43 -14.87
N ARG A 67 0.07 0.13 -14.65
CA ARG A 67 0.68 1.08 -15.59
C ARG A 67 0.92 0.46 -16.97
N ARG A 68 1.42 -0.78 -17.03
CA ARG A 68 1.60 -1.49 -18.32
C ARG A 68 0.27 -1.73 -19.03
N MET A 69 -0.79 -2.03 -18.28
CA MET A 69 -2.12 -2.21 -18.85
C MET A 69 -2.72 -0.89 -19.33
N GLY A 70 -2.51 0.22 -18.60
CA GLY A 70 -2.92 1.56 -19.00
C GLY A 70 -2.31 2.03 -20.32
N LEU A 71 -1.06 1.65 -20.61
CA LEU A 71 -0.44 1.94 -21.90
C LEU A 71 -1.10 1.18 -23.07
N LYS A 72 -1.68 0.00 -22.81
CA LYS A 72 -2.29 -0.86 -23.84
C LYS A 72 -3.78 -0.62 -24.01
N LEU A 73 -4.47 -0.31 -22.91
CA LEU A 73 -5.92 -0.20 -22.81
C LEU A 73 -6.28 1.07 -22.02
N PRO A 74 -5.92 2.27 -22.50
CA PRO A 74 -6.06 3.51 -21.75
C PRO A 74 -7.49 3.81 -21.32
N GLU A 75 -8.48 3.51 -22.18
CA GLU A 75 -9.91 3.74 -21.88
C GLU A 75 -10.43 2.89 -20.71
N HIS A 76 -9.83 1.73 -20.47
CA HIS A 76 -10.25 0.79 -19.42
C HIS A 76 -9.48 0.95 -18.11
N PHE A 77 -8.34 1.66 -18.14
CA PHE A 77 -7.42 1.79 -17.00
C PHE A 77 -7.19 3.24 -16.57
N SER A 78 -8.05 4.16 -17.01
CA SER A 78 -8.06 5.58 -16.62
C SER A 78 -8.45 5.82 -15.16
N PHE A 79 -8.95 4.80 -14.46
CA PHE A 79 -9.31 4.85 -13.04
C PHE A 79 -8.10 4.93 -12.09
N MET A 80 -6.89 4.68 -12.60
CA MET A 80 -5.70 4.58 -11.78
C MET A 80 -5.00 5.94 -11.64
N PRO A 81 -4.88 6.51 -10.43
CA PRO A 81 -4.13 7.75 -10.21
C PRO A 81 -2.66 7.58 -10.57
N GLN A 82 -2.00 8.68 -10.94
CA GLN A 82 -0.58 8.60 -11.29
C GLN A 82 0.24 8.09 -10.09
N THR A 83 1.17 7.18 -10.37
CA THR A 83 1.90 6.44 -9.34
C THR A 83 3.35 6.23 -9.76
N TRP A 84 4.26 6.54 -8.84
CA TRP A 84 5.70 6.40 -8.97
C TRP A 84 6.21 5.32 -8.03
N LEU A 85 7.16 4.52 -8.53
CA LEU A 85 7.80 3.43 -7.81
C LEU A 85 9.03 3.95 -7.08
N LEU A 86 9.04 3.88 -5.76
CA LEU A 86 10.16 4.35 -4.94
C LEU A 86 11.12 3.21 -4.58
N PRO A 87 12.45 3.44 -4.62
CA PRO A 87 13.13 4.70 -4.98
C PRO A 87 13.41 4.88 -6.48
N SER A 88 13.06 3.91 -7.34
CA SER A 88 13.49 3.85 -8.75
C SER A 88 13.03 5.03 -9.62
N GLU A 89 11.89 5.64 -9.29
CA GLU A 89 11.26 6.73 -10.07
C GLU A 89 11.22 8.05 -9.27
N ALA A 90 12.06 8.16 -8.23
CA ALA A 90 12.16 9.37 -7.40
C ALA A 90 12.52 10.62 -8.21
N SER A 91 13.40 10.49 -9.20
CA SER A 91 13.80 11.61 -10.07
C SER A 91 12.64 12.12 -10.92
N GLU A 92 11.83 11.21 -11.46
CA GLU A 92 10.63 11.54 -12.25
C GLU A 92 9.59 12.25 -11.37
N LEU A 93 9.33 11.72 -10.17
CA LEU A 93 8.43 12.35 -9.20
C LEU A 93 8.86 13.80 -8.88
N LYS A 94 10.15 14.02 -8.57
CA LYS A 94 10.69 15.35 -8.26
C LYS A 94 10.59 16.31 -9.45
N MET A 95 10.82 15.82 -10.66
CA MET A 95 10.69 16.62 -11.88
C MET A 95 9.24 17.08 -12.10
N GLN A 96 8.26 16.19 -11.88
CA GLN A 96 6.86 16.52 -12.04
C GLN A 96 6.36 17.47 -10.94
N SER A 97 6.80 17.27 -9.71
CA SER A 97 6.46 18.14 -8.58
C SER A 97 6.92 19.59 -8.80
N ARG A 98 8.09 19.80 -9.42
CA ARG A 98 8.60 21.14 -9.79
C ARG A 98 7.76 21.89 -10.80
N LYS A 99 6.94 21.20 -11.61
CA LYS A 99 6.05 21.83 -12.59
C LYS A 99 4.78 22.41 -11.96
N GLN A 100 4.65 22.36 -10.63
CA GLN A 100 3.47 22.79 -9.85
C GLN A 100 2.17 22.07 -10.25
N GLU A 101 2.27 20.89 -10.87
CA GLU A 101 1.11 20.05 -11.20
C GLU A 101 0.70 19.15 -10.03
N GLN A 102 1.50 19.08 -8.96
CA GLN A 102 1.26 18.19 -7.82
C GLN A 102 0.69 18.93 -6.62
N LYS A 103 -0.38 18.37 -6.05
CA LYS A 103 -1.06 18.91 -4.88
C LYS A 103 -0.80 18.08 -3.62
N TRP A 104 -1.13 16.78 -3.67
CA TRP A 104 -0.95 15.87 -2.53
C TRP A 104 -0.58 14.46 -3.01
N LEU A 105 0.36 13.83 -2.32
CA LEU A 105 0.76 12.44 -2.49
C LEU A 105 0.35 11.61 -1.29
N ILE A 106 0.00 10.36 -1.55
CA ILE A 106 -0.06 9.30 -0.56
C ILE A 106 1.09 8.33 -0.79
N VAL A 107 1.94 8.16 0.21
CA VAL A 107 3.10 7.27 0.15
C VAL A 107 2.78 5.99 0.89
N LYS A 108 2.98 4.84 0.24
CA LYS A 108 2.57 3.53 0.73
C LYS A 108 3.72 2.53 0.66
N PRO A 109 4.18 1.95 1.79
CA PRO A 109 5.21 0.91 1.80
C PRO A 109 4.74 -0.37 1.10
N ASP A 110 5.64 -1.03 0.36
CA ASP A 110 5.28 -2.20 -0.46
C ASP A 110 4.81 -3.40 0.38
N ASN A 111 5.48 -3.64 1.52
CA ASN A 111 5.17 -4.72 2.46
C ASN A 111 4.24 -4.28 3.63
N GLY A 112 3.64 -3.10 3.55
CA GLY A 112 2.71 -2.60 4.57
C GLY A 112 1.27 -3.12 4.39
N SER A 113 0.53 -3.20 5.48
CA SER A 113 -0.92 -3.47 5.52
C SER A 113 -1.57 -2.68 6.66
N GLN A 114 -2.90 -2.57 6.69
CA GLN A 114 -3.65 -1.90 7.78
C GLN A 114 -3.23 -0.43 7.99
N GLY A 115 -3.06 0.32 6.90
CA GLY A 115 -2.61 1.71 6.98
C GLY A 115 -1.17 1.94 7.46
N LYS A 116 -0.45 0.93 7.94
CA LYS A 116 0.85 1.11 8.61
C LYS A 116 1.92 1.66 7.66
N GLY A 117 2.50 2.78 8.09
CA GLY A 117 3.54 3.50 7.34
C GLY A 117 3.03 4.25 6.12
N ILE A 118 1.70 4.34 5.93
CA ILE A 118 1.10 5.25 4.95
C ILE A 118 1.14 6.67 5.53
N PHE A 119 1.48 7.64 4.69
CA PHE A 119 1.37 9.04 5.06
C PHE A 119 1.11 9.92 3.84
N LEU A 120 0.59 11.12 4.10
CA LEU A 120 0.35 12.16 3.11
C LEU A 120 1.50 13.18 3.09
N THR A 121 1.84 13.67 1.91
CA THR A 121 2.85 14.72 1.73
C THR A 121 2.62 15.46 0.42
N ASP A 122 2.82 16.76 0.41
CA ASP A 122 2.99 17.59 -0.78
C ASP A 122 4.48 17.75 -1.16
N ASP A 123 5.38 17.46 -0.22
CA ASP A 123 6.83 17.44 -0.44
C ASP A 123 7.32 16.14 -1.08
N SER A 124 7.79 16.26 -2.33
CA SER A 124 8.40 15.17 -3.11
C SER A 124 9.72 14.64 -2.54
N ASP A 125 10.51 15.47 -1.85
CA ASP A 125 11.73 15.05 -1.18
C ASP A 125 11.39 14.16 0.03
N LYS A 126 10.43 14.59 0.86
CA LYS A 126 9.89 13.78 1.95
C LYS A 126 9.30 12.46 1.46
N ALA A 127 8.57 12.47 0.34
CA ALA A 127 8.06 11.23 -0.27
C ALA A 127 9.19 10.25 -0.62
N CYS A 128 10.32 10.76 -1.12
CA CYS A 128 11.47 9.95 -1.53
C CYS A 128 12.36 9.50 -0.36
N CYS A 129 12.28 10.14 0.81
CA CYS A 129 13.09 9.82 1.98
C CYS A 129 12.66 8.53 2.71
N VAL A 130 11.58 7.88 2.25
CA VAL A 130 11.08 6.64 2.86
C VAL A 130 11.95 5.46 2.45
N SER A 131 12.68 4.91 3.43
CA SER A 131 13.37 3.61 3.32
C SER A 131 12.49 2.57 4.00
N PRO A 132 11.64 1.81 3.28
CA PRO A 132 11.99 0.90 2.18
C PRO A 132 11.13 1.08 0.90
N ALA A 133 11.29 0.19 -0.08
CA ALA A 133 10.55 0.18 -1.35
C ALA A 133 9.02 0.36 -1.16
N GLY A 134 8.42 1.15 -2.04
CA GLY A 134 7.01 1.52 -1.95
C GLY A 134 6.53 2.27 -3.19
N VAL A 135 5.37 2.91 -3.06
CA VAL A 135 4.81 3.75 -4.10
C VAL A 135 4.47 5.13 -3.54
N ALA A 136 4.75 6.17 -4.31
CA ALA A 136 4.10 7.47 -4.16
C ALA A 136 2.98 7.55 -5.19
N GLN A 137 1.80 7.99 -4.79
CA GLN A 137 0.63 8.03 -5.66
C GLN A 137 -0.10 9.35 -5.45
N GLU A 138 -0.67 9.91 -6.51
CA GLU A 138 -1.55 11.08 -6.40
C GLU A 138 -2.72 10.79 -5.45
N TYR A 139 -2.93 11.69 -4.49
CA TYR A 139 -4.04 11.58 -3.56
C TYR A 139 -5.34 12.11 -4.20
N ILE A 140 -6.45 11.41 -3.96
CA ILE A 140 -7.77 11.82 -4.45
C ILE A 140 -8.37 12.79 -3.42
N GLU A 141 -8.19 14.09 -3.62
CA GLU A 141 -8.61 15.13 -2.67
C GLU A 141 -10.13 15.26 -2.48
N ARG A 142 -10.92 14.77 -3.44
CA ARG A 142 -12.38 14.90 -3.43
C ARG A 142 -13.03 13.53 -3.59
N PRO A 143 -12.94 12.67 -2.56
CA PRO A 143 -13.64 11.41 -2.55
C PRO A 143 -15.17 11.65 -2.53
N PHE A 144 -15.92 10.64 -2.95
CA PHE A 144 -17.36 10.64 -2.77
C PHE A 144 -17.67 10.33 -1.29
N LEU A 145 -18.37 11.23 -0.61
CA LEU A 145 -18.67 11.11 0.82
C LEU A 145 -20.01 10.39 1.03
N ILE A 146 -20.06 9.47 2.00
CA ILE A 146 -21.29 8.83 2.47
C ILE A 146 -21.62 9.45 3.82
N ASP A 147 -22.81 10.04 3.96
CA ASP A 147 -23.24 10.77 5.16
C ASP A 147 -22.28 11.89 5.63
N GLY A 148 -21.42 12.38 4.73
CA GLY A 148 -20.42 13.40 5.01
C GLY A 148 -19.06 12.86 5.43
N GLU A 149 -18.89 11.53 5.51
CA GLU A 149 -17.64 10.85 5.86
C GLU A 149 -17.05 10.12 4.65
N ASP A 150 -15.72 10.04 4.60
CA ASP A 150 -15.00 9.21 3.63
C ASP A 150 -14.80 7.81 4.23
N GLU A 151 -15.49 6.83 3.66
CA GLU A 151 -15.41 5.41 4.06
C GLU A 151 -14.11 4.72 3.62
N GLY A 152 -13.24 5.42 2.87
CA GLY A 152 -11.98 4.89 2.37
C GLY A 152 -10.81 4.95 3.35
N GLU A 153 -10.96 5.58 4.53
CA GLU A 153 -9.83 6.03 5.35
C GLU A 153 -9.71 5.34 6.72
N GLU A 154 -8.70 4.48 6.89
CA GLU A 154 -8.00 4.35 8.19
C GLU A 154 -6.95 5.48 8.21
N ALA A 155 -7.32 6.66 8.71
CA ALA A 155 -6.44 7.81 8.76
C ALA A 155 -5.22 7.54 9.67
N GLY A 156 -4.07 7.28 9.05
CA GLY A 156 -2.76 7.44 9.70
C GLY A 156 -2.50 8.92 9.95
N GLU A 157 -1.96 9.26 11.13
CA GLU A 157 -1.72 10.62 11.59
C GLU A 157 -1.19 11.55 10.48
N VAL A 158 -1.98 12.57 10.15
CA VAL A 158 -1.49 13.77 9.49
C VAL A 158 -0.48 14.38 10.45
N CYS A 159 0.81 14.26 10.14
CA CYS A 159 1.86 14.95 10.88
C CYS A 159 1.70 16.45 10.63
N GLY A 160 0.93 17.10 11.51
CA GLY A 160 0.73 18.54 11.51
C GLY A 160 2.03 19.22 11.91
N CYS A 161 2.75 19.77 10.93
CA CYS A 161 3.71 20.83 11.20
C CYS A 161 2.90 22.06 11.62
N VAL A 162 2.87 22.33 12.93
CA VAL A 162 2.38 23.61 13.46
C VAL A 162 3.23 24.72 12.87
N GLU A 163 2.60 25.59 12.08
CA GLU A 163 3.18 26.85 11.64
C GLU A 163 3.44 27.73 12.87
N GLY A 164 4.70 27.82 13.27
CA GLY A 164 5.17 28.80 14.25
C GLY A 164 5.24 30.17 13.58
N GLY A 165 4.20 30.97 13.81
CA GLY A 165 4.03 32.30 13.26
C GLY A 165 5.14 33.29 13.59
N GLU A 166 5.29 34.25 12.67
CA GLU A 166 6.11 35.45 12.77
C GLU A 166 5.74 36.27 14.02
N ALA A 167 6.74 36.69 14.80
CA ALA A 167 6.61 37.76 15.78
C ALA A 167 7.38 38.98 15.27
N GLY A 168 6.64 39.96 14.74
CA GLY A 168 7.14 41.28 14.40
C GLY A 168 7.21 42.22 15.61
N GLU A 169 8.28 43.02 15.59
CA GLU A 169 8.49 44.37 16.14
C GLU A 169 8.36 44.66 17.66
N GLY A 170 9.49 45.11 18.22
CA GLY A 170 9.57 45.92 19.44
C GLY A 170 10.70 46.96 19.33
N LYS A 171 10.34 48.17 18.88
CA LYS A 171 11.18 49.38 18.91
C LYS A 171 11.61 49.70 20.34
N GLY A 172 12.89 50.03 20.53
CA GLY A 172 13.40 50.61 21.77
C GLY A 172 14.69 51.38 21.53
N ARG A 173 14.57 52.67 21.17
CA ARG A 173 15.63 53.66 21.38
C ARG A 173 15.70 54.00 22.87
N SER A 174 16.90 54.11 23.42
CA SER A 174 17.18 55.12 24.45
C SER A 174 18.68 55.39 24.55
N ASP A 175 18.99 56.68 24.59
CA ASP A 175 20.27 57.34 24.77
C ASP A 175 20.98 56.92 26.07
N THR A 176 22.27 56.59 25.99
CA THR A 176 23.44 57.24 26.67
C THR A 176 24.68 56.37 26.52
#